data_AF-A0A0J9V9Y1-F1
#
_entry.id   AF-A0A0J9V9Y1-F1
#
_cell.length_a   1.000
_cell.length_b   1.000
_cell.length_c   1.000
_cell.angle_alpha   90.00
_cell.angle_beta   90.00
_cell.angle_gamma   90.00
#
_symmetry.space_group_name_H-M   'P 1'
#
loop_
_entity.id
_entity.type
_entity.pdbx_description
1 polymer ?
#
loop_
_entity_poly.entity_id
_entity_poly.type
_entity_poly.pdbx_seq_one_letter_code
_entity_poly.pdbx_strand_id
1 'polypeptide(L)'
;LNQAYKLPSEKRDAELKSHIIYNYLESIISNENWPHIRGWLSKYDRRLENYLRTNKRKLKNGDHYRFCENLNYWLDLIVQKVDKLKGFNTNS
;
A
#
# COMPACT_ATOMS: atom_id res chain seq x y z
N LEU A 1 19.95 -24.72 0.44
CA LEU A 1 18.73 -24.06 0.99
C LEU A 1 17.91 -23.55 -0.19
N ASN A 2 16.82 -24.22 -0.53
CA ASN A 2 15.93 -23.81 -1.63
C ASN A 2 15.29 -22.47 -1.28
N GLN A 3 15.58 -21.42 -2.05
CA GLN A 3 14.80 -20.18 -2.01
C GLN A 3 13.38 -20.54 -2.46
N ALA A 4 12.40 -20.44 -1.57
CA ALA A 4 11.00 -20.67 -1.92
C ALA A 4 10.63 -19.77 -3.10
N TYR A 5 10.15 -20.37 -4.19
CA TYR A 5 9.71 -19.65 -5.39
C TYR A 5 8.51 -18.78 -5.01
N LYS A 6 8.74 -17.46 -4.90
CA LYS A 6 7.65 -16.49 -4.70
C LYS A 6 6.88 -16.29 -5.99
N LEU A 7 5.56 -16.40 -5.91
CA LEU A 7 4.66 -16.10 -7.02
C LEU A 7 4.86 -14.64 -7.49
N PRO A 8 4.64 -14.33 -8.77
CA PRO A 8 4.75 -12.97 -9.28
C PRO A 8 3.88 -11.96 -8.51
N SER A 9 2.70 -12.36 -8.04
CA SER A 9 1.82 -11.54 -7.20
C SER A 9 2.48 -11.18 -5.87
N GLU A 10 3.05 -12.15 -5.16
CA GLU A 10 3.72 -11.94 -3.87
C GLU A 10 4.92 -11.00 -3.99
N LYS A 11 5.65 -11.06 -5.11
CA LYS A 11 6.75 -10.12 -5.40
C LYS A 11 6.22 -8.70 -5.60
N ARG A 12 5.15 -8.53 -6.38
CA ARG A 12 4.52 -7.22 -6.60
C ARG A 12 4.01 -6.61 -5.30
N ASP A 13 3.38 -7.42 -4.46
CA ASP A 13 2.86 -6.99 -3.16
C ASP A 13 3.98 -6.56 -2.22
N ALA A 14 5.08 -7.34 -2.16
CA ALA A 14 6.24 -6.97 -1.36
C ALA A 14 6.89 -5.67 -1.86
N GLU A 15 7.03 -5.50 -3.18
CA GLU A 15 7.55 -4.27 -3.77
C GLU A 15 6.66 -3.06 -3.44
N LEU A 16 5.35 -3.18 -3.61
CA LEU A 16 4.40 -2.10 -3.31
C LEU A 16 4.43 -1.72 -1.83
N LYS A 17 4.31 -2.71 -0.92
CA LYS A 17 4.37 -2.50 0.53
C LYS A 17 5.62 -1.73 0.95
N SER A 18 6.76 -2.07 0.37
CA SER A 18 8.03 -1.40 0.64
C SER A 18 8.01 0.05 0.17
N HIS A 19 7.52 0.33 -1.05
CA HIS A 19 7.49 1.69 -1.60
C HIS A 19 6.54 2.63 -0.86
N ILE A 20 5.35 2.15 -0.48
CA ILE A 20 4.39 2.96 0.26
C ILE A 20 4.66 2.98 1.77
N ILE A 21 5.64 2.19 2.24
CA ILE A 21 6.00 2.04 3.66
C ILE A 21 4.77 1.55 4.46
N TYR A 22 4.14 0.48 3.98
CA TYR A 22 2.88 -0.04 4.51
C TYR A 22 3.02 -0.60 5.93
N ASN A 23 4.12 -1.30 6.24
CA ASN A 23 4.34 -1.84 7.60
C ASN A 23 4.38 -0.74 8.66
N TYR A 24 4.89 0.44 8.30
CA TYR A 24 4.88 1.61 9.19
C TYR A 24 3.45 2.13 9.37
N LEU A 25 2.64 2.18 8.31
CA LEU A 25 1.21 2.50 8.42
C LEU A 25 0.50 1.55 9.38
N GLU A 26 0.71 0.24 9.25
CA GLU A 26 0.07 -0.72 10.16
C GLU A 26 0.45 -0.49 11.61
N SER A 27 1.74 -0.24 11.88
CA SER A 27 2.21 0.04 13.24
C SER A 27 1.57 1.31 13.83
N ILE A 28 1.51 2.41 13.06
CA ILE A 28 0.95 3.67 13.56
C ILE A 28 -0.58 3.63 13.67
N ILE A 29 -1.27 2.82 12.86
CA ILE A 29 -2.71 2.54 12.97
C ILE A 29 -2.99 1.75 14.25
N SER A 30 -2.26 0.66 14.51
CA SER A 30 -2.45 -0.16 15.71
C SER A 30 -2.18 0.61 17.01
N ASN A 31 -1.32 1.63 16.95
CA ASN A 31 -0.99 2.49 18.08
C ASN A 31 -1.83 3.79 18.13
N GLU A 32 -2.84 3.93 17.29
CA GLU A 32 -3.73 5.11 17.18
C GLU A 32 -2.96 6.45 17.09
N ASN A 33 -1.79 6.44 16.44
CA ASN A 33 -0.89 7.58 16.43
C ASN A 33 -1.27 8.59 15.32
N TRP A 34 -2.30 9.39 15.60
CA TRP A 34 -2.92 10.32 14.65
C TRP A 34 -1.97 11.31 13.96
N PRO A 35 -1.02 11.97 14.64
CA PRO A 35 -0.04 12.83 13.96
C PRO A 35 0.76 12.07 12.90
N HIS A 36 1.19 10.85 13.22
CA HIS A 36 1.96 10.03 12.29
C HIS A 36 1.11 9.45 11.17
N ILE A 37 -0.15 9.07 11.44
CA ILE A 37 -1.11 8.63 10.40
C ILE A 37 -1.33 9.76 9.39
N ARG A 38 -1.60 10.99 9.85
CA ARG A 38 -1.74 12.17 8.98
C ARG A 38 -0.46 12.44 8.17
N GLY A 39 0.70 12.34 8.82
CA GLY A 39 2.00 12.49 8.16
C GLY A 39 2.32 11.39 7.14
N TRP A 40 1.76 10.19 7.31
CA TRP A 40 1.86 9.12 6.32
C TRP A 40 0.94 9.39 5.12
N LEU A 41 -0.32 9.75 5.38
CA LEU A 41 -1.33 10.04 4.36
C LEU A 41 -0.89 11.20 3.47
N SER A 42 -0.33 12.27 4.03
CA SER A 42 0.15 13.43 3.25
C SER A 42 1.31 13.11 2.30
N LYS A 43 1.97 11.96 2.49
CA LYS A 43 3.08 11.48 1.63
C LYS A 43 2.66 10.33 0.73
N TYR A 44 1.44 9.83 0.86
CA TYR A 44 0.97 8.64 0.17
C TYR A 44 1.01 8.79 -1.35
N ASP A 45 0.41 9.86 -1.88
CA ASP A 45 0.32 10.11 -3.32
C ASP A 45 1.70 10.12 -3.98
N ARG A 46 2.67 10.82 -3.37
CA ARG A 46 4.05 10.87 -3.86
C ARG A 46 4.74 9.51 -3.85
N ARG A 47 4.47 8.67 -2.84
CA ARG A 47 5.04 7.31 -2.77
C ARG A 47 4.42 6.40 -3.83
N LEU A 48 3.10 6.49 -4.00
CA LEU A 48 2.38 5.75 -5.01
C LEU A 48 2.83 6.16 -6.42
N GLU A 49 2.95 7.44 -6.71
CA GLU A 49 3.46 7.95 -7.99
C GLU A 49 4.87 7.40 -8.29
N ASN A 50 5.76 7.41 -7.29
CA ASN A 50 7.10 6.85 -7.43
C ASN A 50 7.07 5.34 -7.73
N TYR A 51 6.20 4.59 -7.06
CA TYR A 51 5.99 3.17 -7.33
C TYR A 51 5.50 2.94 -8.77
N LEU A 52 4.48 3.69 -9.20
CA LEU A 52 3.91 3.62 -10.55
C LEU A 52 4.96 3.95 -11.62
N ARG A 53 5.74 5.02 -11.44
CA ARG A 53 6.80 5.42 -12.36
C ARG A 53 7.90 4.35 -12.48
N THR A 54 8.28 3.74 -11.36
CA THR A 54 9.29 2.67 -11.32
C THR A 54 8.79 1.40 -12.01
N ASN A 55 7.51 1.06 -11.84
CA ASN A 55 6.91 -0.13 -12.43
C ASN A 55 6.42 0.08 -13.87
N LYS A 56 6.20 1.32 -14.32
CA LYS A 56 5.85 1.64 -15.72
C LYS A 56 6.82 1.02 -16.73
N ARG A 57 8.11 0.94 -16.39
CA ARG A 57 9.15 0.30 -17.22
C ARG A 57 9.17 -1.23 -17.11
N LYS A 58 8.63 -1.79 -16.03
CA LYS A 58 8.58 -3.24 -15.75
C LYS A 58 7.31 -3.90 -16.32
N LEU A 59 6.25 -3.12 -16.53
CA LEU A 59 5.00 -3.57 -17.14
C LEU A 59 5.22 -3.82 -18.64
N LYS A 60 5.52 -5.07 -18.99
CA LYS A 60 5.48 -5.55 -20.39
C LYS A 60 4.03 -5.80 -20.80
N ASN A 61 3.73 -5.64 -22.09
CA ASN A 61 2.41 -5.91 -22.68
C ASN A 61 1.86 -7.27 -22.19
N GLY A 62 0.71 -7.24 -21.51
CA GLY A 62 -0.01 -8.44 -21.02
C GLY A 62 -0.18 -8.53 -19.49
N ASP A 63 0.69 -7.92 -18.68
CA ASP A 63 0.62 -8.03 -17.20
C ASP A 63 -0.05 -6.81 -16.53
N HIS A 64 -0.60 -5.90 -17.34
CA HIS A 64 -1.22 -4.64 -16.89
C HIS A 64 -2.48 -4.88 -16.05
N TYR A 65 -3.34 -5.81 -16.48
CA TYR A 65 -4.57 -6.12 -15.78
C TYR A 65 -4.27 -6.59 -14.35
N ARG A 66 -3.36 -7.55 -14.19
CA ARG A 66 -2.96 -8.10 -12.88
C ARG A 66 -2.26 -7.06 -12.02
N PHE A 67 -1.48 -6.16 -12.62
CA PHE A 67 -0.87 -5.06 -11.88
C PHE A 67 -1.94 -4.10 -11.32
N CYS A 68 -2.91 -3.71 -12.14
CA CYS A 68 -4.01 -2.84 -11.70
C CYS A 68 -4.88 -3.53 -10.64
N GLU A 69 -5.18 -4.81 -10.80
CA GLU A 69 -5.95 -5.60 -9.81
C GLU A 69 -5.24 -5.64 -8.45
N ASN A 70 -3.94 -5.96 -8.41
CA ASN A 70 -3.16 -5.90 -7.18
C ASN A 70 -3.14 -4.50 -6.58
N LEU A 71 -2.96 -3.46 -7.39
CA LEU A 71 -2.94 -2.08 -6.90
C LEU A 71 -4.27 -1.66 -6.29
N ASN A 72 -5.38 -1.99 -6.95
CA ASN A 72 -6.74 -1.69 -6.46
C ASN A 72 -7.01 -2.40 -5.13
N TYR A 73 -6.63 -3.68 -5.01
CA TYR A 73 -6.72 -4.40 -3.74
C TYR A 73 -6.00 -3.66 -2.59
N TRP A 74 -4.79 -3.15 -2.82
CA TRP A 74 -4.05 -2.40 -1.81
C TRP A 74 -4.66 -1.04 -1.49
N LEU A 75 -5.18 -0.33 -2.49
CA LEU A 75 -5.91 0.92 -2.30
C LEU A 75 -7.14 0.69 -1.43
N ASP A 76 -7.97 -0.31 -1.76
CA ASP A 76 -9.17 -0.66 -1.00
C ASP A 76 -8.84 -1.05 0.45
N LEU A 77 -7.78 -1.82 0.65
CA LEU A 77 -7.32 -2.21 1.99
C LEU A 77 -6.92 -0.98 2.83
N ILE A 78 -6.17 -0.04 2.24
CA ILE A 78 -5.75 1.18 2.92
C ILE A 78 -6.96 2.05 3.26
N VAL A 79 -7.88 2.25 2.31
CA VAL A 79 -9.13 3.00 2.52
C VAL A 79 -9.94 2.37 3.65
N GLN A 80 -10.17 1.05 3.62
CA GLN A 80 -10.89 0.35 4.69
C GLN A 80 -10.22 0.51 6.07
N LYS A 81 -8.88 0.44 6.14
CA LYS A 81 -8.17 0.65 7.41
C LYS A 81 -8.32 2.08 7.91
N VAL A 82 -8.20 3.07 7.02
CA VAL A 82 -8.35 4.48 7.38
C VAL A 82 -9.80 4.81 7.75
N ASP A 83 -10.79 4.24 7.08
CA ASP A 83 -12.20 4.47 7.39
C ASP A 83 -12.60 3.82 8.71
N LYS A 84 -12.01 2.67 9.07
CA LYS A 84 -12.16 2.09 10.41
C LYS A 84 -11.62 3.01 11.51
N LEU A 85 -10.59 3.83 11.22
CA LEU A 85 -10.13 4.86 12.14
C LEU A 85 -11.18 5.99 12.30
N LYS A 86 -11.90 6.34 11.23
CA LYS A 86 -12.96 7.36 11.25
C LYS A 86 -14.20 6.95 12.06
N GLY A 87 -14.25 5.74 12.62
CA GLY A 87 -15.25 5.32 13.59
C GLY A 87 -15.13 5.96 14.99
N PHE A 88 -14.10 6.78 15.25
CA PHE A 88 -13.84 7.39 16.57
C PHE A 88 -14.06 8.92 16.64
N ASN A 89 -14.79 9.53 15.69
CA ASN A 89 -15.13 10.95 15.78
C ASN A 89 -16.59 11.27 15.40
N THR A 90 -17.52 10.57 16.03
CA THR A 90 -18.93 11.02 16.16
C THR A 90 -19.39 10.76 17.60
N ASN A 91 -18.84 11.52 18.54
CA ASN A 91 -19.39 11.80 19.87
C ASN A 91 -18.57 12.96 20.45
N SER A 92 -18.82 14.16 19.95
CA SER A 92 -18.48 15.43 20.61
C SER A 92 -19.76 16.25 20.72
#